data_AF-A0A1I2FNI7-F1
#
_entry.id   AF-A0A1I2FNI7-F1
#
_cell.length_a   1.000
_cell.length_b   1.000
_cell.length_c   1.000
_cell.angle_alpha   90.00
_cell.angle_beta   90.00
_cell.angle_gamma   90.00
#
_symmetry.space_group_name_H-M   'P 1'
#
loop_
_entity.id
_entity.type
_entity.pdbx_description
1 polymer ?
#
loop_
_entity_poly.entity_id
_entity_poly.type
_entity_poly.pdbx_seq_one_letter_code
_entity_poly.pdbx_strand_id
1 'polypeptide(L)'
;MNFRTIILVVIVAAIAALAALNWPALATPTLISLGITSIQAPLGVIMLALTILLGVFFIAYVLSLQGSVLLETRRHAKEMAAQRELADKAEASRLTELRSFLEGQHRNGHDALIARIDTLESRLAARAQESDNTTAAYVGQLEDQLRHRGTGTSAVPAYADPTLRADPELRV
;
A
#
# COMPACT_ATOMS: atom_id res chain seq x y z
N MET A 1 -29.67 -28.30 -16.36
CA MET A 1 -31.08 -28.17 -15.91
C MET A 1 -31.23 -28.95 -14.62
N ASN A 2 -31.77 -28.34 -13.57
CA ASN A 2 -31.90 -29.00 -12.27
C ASN A 2 -32.87 -30.19 -12.40
N PHE A 3 -32.60 -31.31 -11.72
CA PHE A 3 -33.44 -32.53 -11.76
C PHE A 3 -34.93 -32.22 -11.49
N ARG A 4 -35.20 -31.27 -10.59
CA ARG A 4 -36.55 -30.75 -10.30
C ARG A 4 -37.24 -30.15 -11.53
N THR A 5 -36.51 -29.40 -12.36
CA THR A 5 -37.04 -28.79 -13.59
C THR A 5 -37.36 -29.85 -14.64
N ILE A 6 -36.50 -30.88 -14.76
CA ILE A 6 -36.73 -31.98 -15.71
C ILE A 6 -38.01 -32.74 -15.34
N ILE A 7 -38.19 -33.09 -14.06
CA ILE A 7 -39.42 -33.73 -13.57
C ILE A 7 -40.65 -32.87 -13.86
N LEU A 8 -40.59 -31.58 -13.58
CA LEU A 8 -41.72 -30.66 -13.81
C LEU A 8 -42.10 -30.61 -15.30
N VAL A 9 -41.11 -30.50 -16.20
CA VAL A 9 -41.35 -30.49 -17.65
C VAL A 9 -41.99 -31.81 -18.10
N VAL A 10 -41.52 -32.96 -17.59
CA VAL A 10 -42.12 -34.27 -17.90
C VAL A 10 -43.57 -34.35 -17.44
N ILE A 11 -43.90 -33.86 -16.23
CA ILE A 11 -45.28 -33.84 -15.73
C ILE A 11 -46.18 -32.95 -16.60
N VAL A 12 -45.72 -31.75 -16.94
CA VAL A 12 -46.48 -30.83 -17.81
C VAL A 12 -46.70 -31.45 -19.19
N ALA A 13 -45.69 -32.09 -19.77
CA ALA A 13 -45.80 -32.78 -21.04
C ALA A 13 -46.79 -33.95 -20.97
N ALA A 14 -46.78 -34.74 -19.89
CA ALA A 14 -47.73 -35.83 -19.67
C ALA A 14 -49.17 -35.33 -19.54
N ILE A 15 -49.40 -34.24 -18.81
CA ILE A 15 -50.72 -33.59 -18.69
C ILE A 15 -51.20 -33.11 -20.06
N ALA A 16 -50.34 -32.43 -20.82
CA ALA A 16 -50.67 -31.93 -22.16
C ALA A 16 -50.99 -33.08 -23.13
N ALA A 17 -50.20 -34.16 -23.10
CA ALA A 17 -50.45 -35.35 -23.91
C ALA A 17 -51.79 -36.02 -23.55
N LEU A 18 -52.08 -36.19 -22.25
CA LEU A 18 -53.38 -36.71 -21.81
C LEU A 18 -54.54 -35.82 -22.24
N ALA A 19 -54.41 -34.50 -22.12
CA ALA A 19 -55.45 -33.57 -22.54
C ALA A 19 -55.70 -33.61 -24.05
N ALA A 20 -54.64 -33.68 -24.86
CA ALA A 20 -54.75 -33.79 -26.31
C ALA A 20 -55.37 -35.13 -26.74
N LEU A 21 -54.95 -36.24 -26.12
CA LEU A 21 -55.47 -37.57 -26.44
C LEU A 21 -56.93 -37.74 -25.99
N ASN A 22 -57.34 -37.07 -24.91
CA ASN A 22 -58.70 -37.09 -24.36
C ASN A 22 -59.52 -35.84 -24.75
N TRP A 23 -59.16 -35.17 -25.86
CA TRP A 23 -59.82 -33.94 -26.29
C TRP A 23 -61.35 -34.04 -26.45
N PRO A 24 -61.92 -35.09 -27.10
CA PRO A 24 -63.37 -35.20 -27.26
C PRO A 24 -64.10 -35.30 -25.92
N ALA A 25 -63.52 -35.98 -24.93
CA ALA A 25 -64.08 -36.10 -23.59
C ALA A 25 -64.10 -34.74 -22.88
N LEU A 26 -63.03 -33.95 -23.00
CA LEU A 26 -62.94 -32.61 -22.41
C LEU A 26 -63.88 -31.61 -23.08
N ALA A 27 -64.08 -31.73 -24.39
CA ALA A 27 -64.93 -30.88 -25.21
C ALA A 27 -66.42 -31.25 -25.17
N THR A 28 -66.80 -32.30 -24.42
CA THR A 28 -68.20 -32.71 -24.30
C THR A 28 -69.00 -31.65 -23.54
N PRO A 29 -70.09 -31.11 -24.12
CA PRO A 29 -70.92 -30.12 -23.44
C PRO A 29 -71.60 -30.70 -22.21
N THR A 30 -71.36 -30.12 -21.04
CA THR A 30 -71.99 -30.51 -19.79
C THR A 30 -72.82 -29.36 -19.22
N LEU A 31 -73.87 -29.68 -18.48
CA LEU A 31 -74.66 -28.66 -17.78
C LEU A 31 -73.89 -28.25 -16.52
N ILE A 32 -73.39 -27.00 -16.50
CA ILE A 32 -72.60 -26.46 -15.40
C ILE A 32 -73.47 -25.45 -14.64
N SER A 33 -73.54 -25.58 -13.31
CA SER A 33 -74.14 -24.56 -12.46
C SER A 33 -73.08 -23.54 -12.03
N LEU A 34 -73.31 -22.26 -12.33
CA LEU A 34 -72.49 -21.12 -11.87
C LEU A 34 -72.94 -20.63 -10.48
N GLY A 35 -73.72 -21.43 -9.75
CA GLY A 35 -74.27 -21.09 -8.44
C GLY A 35 -75.63 -20.39 -8.50
N ILE A 36 -75.89 -19.57 -9.52
CA ILE A 36 -77.17 -18.85 -9.69
C ILE A 36 -77.87 -19.25 -11.00
N THR A 37 -77.09 -19.52 -12.05
CA THR A 37 -77.58 -19.90 -13.38
C THR A 37 -76.88 -21.16 -13.87
N SER A 38 -77.56 -21.95 -14.69
CA SER A 38 -76.96 -23.10 -15.37
C SER A 38 -76.69 -22.77 -16.84
N ILE A 39 -75.48 -23.10 -17.29
CA ILE A 39 -75.04 -22.88 -18.68
C ILE A 39 -74.48 -24.20 -19.20
N GLN A 40 -74.79 -24.53 -20.45
CA GLN A 40 -74.21 -25.70 -21.11
C GLN A 40 -72.89 -25.30 -21.75
N ALA A 41 -71.79 -25.80 -21.19
CA ALA A 41 -70.46 -25.54 -21.72
C ALA A 41 -69.53 -26.73 -21.43
N PRO A 42 -68.42 -26.90 -22.18
CA PRO A 42 -67.46 -27.96 -21.92
C PRO A 42 -66.63 -27.63 -20.67
N LEU A 43 -67.01 -28.20 -19.52
CA LEU A 43 -66.32 -27.96 -18.24
C LEU A 43 -64.83 -28.29 -18.32
N GLY A 44 -64.47 -29.36 -19.03
CA GLY A 44 -63.08 -29.81 -19.16
C GLY A 44 -62.18 -28.76 -19.84
N VAL A 45 -62.67 -28.14 -20.92
CA VAL A 45 -61.93 -27.09 -21.64
C VAL A 45 -61.80 -25.84 -20.78
N ILE A 46 -62.87 -25.43 -20.08
CA ILE A 46 -62.85 -24.27 -19.18
C ILE A 46 -61.82 -24.47 -18.06
N MET A 47 -61.82 -25.66 -17.45
CA MET A 47 -60.88 -25.96 -16.37
C MET A 47 -59.44 -25.98 -16.84
N LEU A 48 -59.17 -26.59 -17.99
CA LEU A 48 -57.84 -26.62 -18.59
C LEU A 48 -57.34 -25.20 -18.94
N ALA A 49 -58.21 -24.35 -19.51
CA ALA A 49 -57.88 -22.96 -19.81
C ALA A 49 -57.53 -22.16 -18.54
N LEU A 50 -58.33 -22.30 -17.47
CA LEU A 50 -58.05 -21.66 -16.18
C LEU A 50 -56.75 -22.14 -15.55
N THR A 51 -56.46 -23.45 -15.64
CA THR A 51 -55.19 -24.02 -15.14
C THR A 51 -53.99 -23.47 -15.91
N ILE A 52 -54.06 -23.38 -17.24
CA ILE A 52 -53.00 -22.79 -18.06
C ILE A 52 -52.79 -21.32 -17.69
N LEU A 53 -53.88 -20.54 -17.58
CA LEU A 53 -53.84 -19.13 -17.20
C LEU A 53 -53.14 -18.95 -15.83
N LEU A 54 -53.55 -19.74 -14.83
CA LEU A 54 -52.94 -19.71 -13.50
C LEU A 54 -51.46 -20.10 -13.54
N GLY A 55 -51.10 -21.12 -14.35
CA GLY A 55 -49.72 -21.53 -14.54
C GLY A 55 -48.85 -20.43 -15.13
N VAL A 56 -49.34 -19.73 -16.15
CA VAL A 56 -48.64 -18.56 -16.74
C VAL A 56 -48.46 -17.45 -15.72
N PHE A 57 -49.52 -17.12 -14.96
CA PHE A 57 -49.45 -16.11 -13.90
C PHE A 57 -48.45 -16.51 -12.81
N PHE A 58 -48.43 -17.77 -12.40
CA PHE A 58 -47.48 -18.29 -11.42
C PHE A 58 -46.03 -18.19 -11.91
N ILE A 59 -45.78 -18.56 -13.18
CA ILE A 59 -44.45 -18.41 -13.78
C ILE A 59 -44.05 -16.92 -13.83
N ALA A 60 -44.94 -16.03 -14.27
CA ALA A 60 -44.69 -14.59 -14.30
C ALA A 60 -44.41 -14.02 -12.90
N TYR A 61 -45.18 -14.45 -11.90
CA TYR A 61 -44.99 -14.06 -10.50
C TYR A 61 -43.64 -14.53 -9.96
N VAL A 62 -43.29 -15.81 -10.18
CA VAL A 62 -42.00 -16.38 -9.76
C VAL A 62 -40.84 -15.70 -10.47
N LEU A 63 -40.96 -15.41 -11.78
CA LEU A 63 -39.96 -14.67 -12.53
C LEU A 63 -39.80 -13.23 -12.03
N SER A 64 -40.90 -12.57 -11.66
CA SER A 64 -40.86 -11.26 -11.01
C SER A 64 -40.16 -11.32 -9.66
N LEU A 65 -40.37 -12.39 -8.89
CA LEU A 65 -39.76 -12.59 -7.57
C LEU A 65 -38.25 -12.90 -7.69
N GLN A 66 -37.86 -13.74 -8.64
CA GLN A 66 -36.45 -14.06 -8.94
C GLN A 66 -35.73 -12.89 -9.62
N GLY A 67 -36.45 -12.07 -10.39
CA GLY A 67 -35.93 -10.86 -11.01
C GLY A 67 -35.39 -9.86 -9.98
N SER A 68 -36.06 -9.72 -8.83
CA SER A 68 -35.56 -8.93 -7.71
C SER A 68 -34.25 -9.50 -7.14
N VAL A 69 -34.09 -10.82 -7.04
CA VAL A 69 -32.86 -11.45 -6.53
C VAL A 69 -31.66 -11.26 -7.49
N LEU A 70 -31.90 -11.26 -8.80
CA LEU A 70 -30.87 -10.98 -9.82
C LEU A 70 -30.50 -9.50 -9.93
N LEU A 71 -31.44 -8.59 -9.62
CA LEU A 71 -31.17 -7.15 -9.54
C LEU A 71 -30.42 -6.78 -8.25
N GLU A 72 -30.76 -7.40 -7.12
CA GLU A 72 -30.09 -7.20 -5.82
C GLU A 72 -28.61 -7.63 -5.88
N THR A 73 -28.32 -8.75 -6.54
CA THR A 73 -26.93 -9.24 -6.72
C THR A 73 -26.08 -8.30 -7.58
N ARG A 74 -26.66 -7.69 -8.63
CA ARG A 74 -25.96 -6.64 -9.40
C ARG A 74 -25.73 -5.38 -8.58
N ARG A 75 -26.65 -5.04 -7.69
CA ARG A 75 -26.52 -3.87 -6.80
C ARG A 75 -25.39 -4.07 -5.78
N HIS A 76 -25.32 -5.24 -5.14
CA HIS A 76 -24.24 -5.56 -4.20
C HIS A 76 -22.87 -5.71 -4.87
N ALA A 77 -22.81 -6.23 -6.10
CA ALA A 77 -21.55 -6.26 -6.87
C ALA A 77 -21.04 -4.85 -7.19
N LYS A 78 -21.96 -3.90 -7.44
CA LYS A 78 -21.63 -2.50 -7.69
C LYS A 78 -21.16 -1.77 -6.42
N GLU A 79 -21.78 -2.07 -5.28
CA GLU A 79 -21.38 -1.55 -3.98
C GLU A 79 -20.00 -2.07 -3.55
N MET A 80 -19.72 -3.36 -3.75
CA MET A 80 -18.39 -3.95 -3.50
C MET A 80 -17.31 -3.42 -4.45
N ALA A 81 -17.64 -3.18 -5.72
CA ALA A 81 -16.71 -2.58 -6.68
C ALA A 81 -16.38 -1.12 -6.33
N ALA A 82 -17.36 -0.33 -5.90
CA ALA A 82 -17.16 1.05 -5.47
C ALA A 82 -16.31 1.14 -4.18
N GLN A 83 -16.52 0.22 -3.23
CA GLN A 83 -15.68 0.14 -2.02
C GLN A 83 -14.24 -0.26 -2.35
N ARG A 84 -14.03 -1.14 -3.33
CA ARG A 84 -12.70 -1.56 -3.77
C ARG A 84 -11.94 -0.43 -4.46
N GLU A 85 -12.61 0.36 -5.29
CA GLU A 85 -12.01 1.56 -5.90
C GLU A 85 -11.57 2.59 -4.84
N LEU A 86 -12.38 2.81 -3.80
CA LEU A 86 -12.03 3.69 -2.70
C LEU A 86 -10.85 3.15 -1.86
N ALA A 87 -10.80 1.84 -1.63
CA ALA A 87 -9.69 1.18 -0.94
C ALA A 87 -8.39 1.27 -1.76
N ASP A 88 -8.43 0.94 -3.05
CA ASP A 88 -7.27 0.99 -3.95
C ASP A 88 -6.72 2.42 -4.08
N LYS A 89 -7.60 3.43 -4.09
CA LYS A 89 -7.20 4.85 -4.11
C LYS A 89 -6.53 5.29 -2.80
N ALA A 90 -7.02 4.81 -1.66
CA ALA A 90 -6.40 5.08 -0.37
C ALA A 90 -5.03 4.38 -0.24
N GLU A 91 -4.90 3.16 -0.74
CA GLU A 91 -3.64 2.42 -0.78
C GLU A 91 -2.61 3.08 -1.72
N ALA A 92 -3.02 3.56 -2.89
CA ALA A 92 -2.15 4.29 -3.82
C ALA A 92 -1.60 5.59 -3.19
N SER A 93 -2.42 6.30 -2.40
CA SER A 93 -1.97 7.49 -1.67
C SER A 93 -0.93 7.14 -0.60
N ARG A 94 -1.16 6.05 0.15
CA ARG A 94 -0.22 5.58 1.19
C ARG A 94 1.11 5.13 0.59
N LEU A 95 1.08 4.44 -0.55
CA LEU A 95 2.29 4.04 -1.27
C LEU A 95 3.07 5.24 -1.81
N THR A 96 2.37 6.26 -2.30
CA THR A 96 2.99 7.49 -2.79
C THR A 96 3.65 8.27 -1.64
N GLU A 97 2.98 8.35 -0.50
CA GLU A 97 3.50 9.02 0.71
C GLU A 97 4.70 8.29 1.33
N LEU A 98 4.67 6.96 1.40
CA LEU A 98 5.82 6.16 1.84
C LEU A 98 7.01 6.34 0.90
N ARG A 99 6.76 6.38 -0.42
CA ARG A 99 7.81 6.60 -1.41
C ARG A 99 8.44 7.98 -1.26
N SER A 100 7.63 9.04 -1.11
CA SER A 100 8.14 10.39 -0.93
C SER A 100 8.93 10.55 0.38
N PHE A 101 8.47 9.91 1.46
CA PHE A 101 9.19 9.90 2.73
C PHE A 101 10.54 9.18 2.61
N LEU A 102 10.58 8.01 1.97
CA LEU A 102 11.81 7.24 1.78
C LEU A 102 12.82 7.99 0.90
N GLU A 103 12.34 8.64 -0.15
CA GLU A 103 13.15 9.44 -1.07
C GLU A 103 13.70 10.69 -0.36
N GLY A 104 12.91 11.32 0.52
CA GLY A 104 13.37 12.39 1.40
C GLY A 104 14.42 11.93 2.41
N GLN A 105 14.21 10.79 3.07
CA GLN A 105 15.20 10.23 4.01
C GLN A 105 16.51 9.86 3.30
N HIS A 106 16.44 9.30 2.09
CA HIS A 106 17.61 8.94 1.31
C HIS A 106 18.42 10.18 0.91
N ARG A 107 17.76 11.24 0.43
CA ARG A 107 18.41 12.52 0.11
C ARG A 107 19.06 13.14 1.34
N ASN A 108 18.32 13.24 2.45
CA ASN A 108 18.86 13.81 3.69
C ASN A 108 20.07 13.03 4.21
N GLY A 109 20.03 11.69 4.14
CA GLY A 109 21.15 10.84 4.52
C GLY A 109 22.37 11.01 3.60
N HIS A 110 22.13 11.14 2.29
CA HIS A 110 23.18 11.38 1.30
C HIS A 110 23.85 12.74 1.52
N ASP A 111 23.06 13.79 1.70
CA ASP A 111 23.55 15.15 1.94
C ASP A 111 24.34 15.23 3.25
N ALA A 112 23.84 14.57 4.31
CA ALA A 112 24.55 14.48 5.58
C ALA A 112 25.88 13.72 5.46
N LEU A 113 25.94 12.69 4.61
CA LEU A 113 27.16 11.93 4.34
C LEU A 113 28.20 12.79 3.60
N ILE A 114 27.79 13.50 2.55
CA ILE A 114 28.66 14.42 1.79
C ILE A 114 29.20 15.51 2.71
N ALA A 115 28.33 16.16 3.50
CA ALA A 115 28.77 17.18 4.44
C ALA A 115 29.78 16.64 5.48
N ARG A 116 29.62 15.38 5.90
CA ARG A 116 30.58 14.70 6.79
C ARG A 116 31.92 14.48 6.10
N ILE A 117 31.92 14.10 4.82
CA ILE A 117 33.13 13.92 4.02
C ILE A 117 33.86 15.26 3.86
N ASP A 118 33.17 16.33 3.48
CA ASP A 118 33.77 17.67 3.33
C ASP A 118 34.39 18.17 4.65
N THR A 119 33.72 17.88 5.77
CA THR A 119 34.24 18.22 7.11
C THR A 119 35.49 17.41 7.45
N LEU A 120 35.57 16.14 7.01
CA LEU A 120 36.75 15.30 7.22
C LEU A 120 37.91 15.74 6.32
N GLU A 121 37.63 16.07 5.06
CA GLU A 121 38.60 16.56 4.09
C GLU A 121 39.22 17.89 4.55
N SER A 122 38.40 18.86 4.95
CA SER A 122 38.89 20.13 5.50
C SER A 122 39.76 19.97 6.75
N ARG A 123 39.41 19.04 7.65
CA ARG A 123 40.23 18.71 8.83
C ARG A 123 41.56 18.05 8.47
N LEU A 124 41.57 17.17 7.46
CA LEU A 124 42.78 16.54 6.95
C LEU A 124 43.71 17.59 6.32
N ALA A 125 43.17 18.47 5.48
CA ALA A 125 43.92 19.57 4.89
C ALA A 125 44.51 20.51 5.95
N ALA A 126 43.72 20.88 6.97
CA ALA A 126 44.19 21.72 8.08
C ALA A 126 45.33 21.05 8.87
N ARG A 127 45.21 19.75 9.18
CA ARG A 127 46.29 19.00 9.86
C ARG A 127 47.55 18.87 9.00
N ALA A 128 47.40 18.68 7.69
CA ALA A 128 48.54 18.65 6.78
C ALA A 128 49.28 19.99 6.79
N GLN A 129 48.55 21.11 6.66
CA GLN A 129 49.13 22.45 6.72
C GLN A 129 49.81 22.74 8.06
N GLU A 130 49.20 22.32 9.17
CA GLU A 130 49.80 22.47 10.51
C GLU A 130 51.10 21.65 10.65
N SER A 131 51.12 20.43 10.11
CA SER A 131 52.32 19.58 10.05
C SER A 131 53.43 20.20 9.20
N ASP A 132 53.07 20.75 8.03
CA ASP A 132 54.02 21.42 7.14
C ASP A 132 54.60 22.68 7.79
N ASN A 133 53.75 23.51 8.42
CA ASN A 133 54.19 24.70 9.15
C ASN A 133 55.10 24.33 10.33
N THR A 134 54.75 23.28 11.08
CA THR A 134 55.55 22.79 12.21
C THR A 134 56.90 22.25 11.72
N THR A 135 56.92 21.52 10.61
CA THR A 135 58.16 21.00 10.00
C THR A 135 59.05 22.14 9.52
N ALA A 136 58.48 23.15 8.84
CA ALA A 136 59.20 24.34 8.42
C ALA A 136 59.79 25.11 9.62
N ALA A 137 59.05 25.21 10.73
CA ALA A 137 59.54 25.81 11.97
C ALA A 137 60.72 25.02 12.57
N TYR A 138 60.63 23.68 12.64
CA TYR A 138 61.74 22.84 13.09
C TYR A 138 62.98 22.97 12.19
N VAL A 139 62.81 23.00 10.87
CA VAL A 139 63.91 23.20 9.91
C VAL A 139 64.54 24.58 10.08
N GLY A 140 63.73 25.65 10.18
CA GLY A 140 64.22 27.01 10.40
C GLY A 140 64.99 27.14 11.73
N GLN A 141 64.52 26.50 12.80
CA GLN A 141 65.24 26.42 14.07
C GLN A 141 66.58 25.68 13.94
N LEU A 142 66.62 24.60 13.16
CA LEU A 142 67.85 23.85 12.89
C LEU A 142 68.88 24.71 12.12
N GLU A 143 68.42 25.46 11.11
CA GLU A 143 69.26 26.38 10.35
C GLU A 143 69.82 27.53 11.21
N ASP A 144 69.01 28.10 12.10
CA ASP A 144 69.45 29.17 13.00
C ASP A 144 70.50 28.68 14.00
N GLN A 145 70.36 27.47 14.55
CA GLN A 145 71.38 26.85 15.41
C GLN A 145 72.70 26.61 14.67
N LEU A 146 72.64 26.14 13.42
CA LEU A 146 73.83 25.96 12.58
C LEU A 146 74.53 27.29 12.29
N ARG A 147 73.76 28.36 12.02
CA ARG A 147 74.29 29.69 11.75
C ARG A 147 74.90 30.35 13.00
N HIS A 148 74.23 30.25 14.16
CA HIS A 148 74.75 30.69 15.45
C HIS A 148 76.02 29.94 15.87
N ARG A 149 76.15 28.66 15.53
CA ARG A 149 77.38 27.88 15.77
C ARG A 149 78.54 28.32 14.87
N GLY A 150 78.26 28.81 13.66
CA GLY A 150 79.25 29.36 12.73
C GLY A 150 79.72 30.78 13.08
N THR A 151 78.93 31.56 13.83
CA THR A 151 79.29 32.93 14.24
C THR A 151 79.86 33.03 15.66
N GLY A 152 79.82 31.95 16.44
CA GLY A 152 80.23 31.90 17.86
C GLY A 152 81.72 31.62 18.16
N THR A 153 82.68 31.97 17.28
CA THR A 153 84.12 31.78 17.57
C THR A 153 84.92 33.08 17.78
N SER A 154 84.29 34.20 18.15
CA SER A 154 85.07 35.39 18.56
C SER A 154 84.32 36.26 19.56
N ALA A 155 84.40 35.90 20.84
CA ALA A 155 84.51 36.85 21.96
C ALA A 155 84.75 36.06 23.26
N VAL A 156 86.03 35.93 23.63
CA VAL A 156 86.44 35.54 24.99
C VAL A 156 86.23 36.76 25.88
N PRO A 157 85.40 36.71 26.94
CA PRO A 157 85.44 37.75 27.97
C PRO A 157 86.69 37.53 28.82
N ALA A 158 87.52 38.58 28.86
CA ALA A 158 88.72 38.66 29.67
C ALA A 158 88.41 38.45 31.15
N TYR A 159 89.17 37.53 31.74
CA TYR A 159 89.30 37.30 33.17
C TYR A 159 89.75 38.57 33.89
N ALA A 160 88.96 39.04 34.87
CA ALA A 160 89.38 40.04 35.85
C ALA A 160 89.13 39.49 37.25
N ASP A 161 90.18 38.92 37.82
CA ASP A 161 90.36 38.56 39.22
C ASP A 161 90.79 39.80 40.02
N PRO A 162 90.23 40.03 41.21
CA PRO A 162 91.12 40.31 42.33
C PRO A 162 90.66 39.60 43.62
N THR A 163 91.36 38.52 43.90
CA THR A 163 91.85 38.03 45.18
C THR A 163 91.65 38.90 46.44
N LEU A 164 91.30 38.18 47.51
CA LEU A 164 91.76 38.33 48.90
C LEU A 164 91.23 39.52 49.74
N ARG A 165 90.34 39.21 50.69
CA ARG A 165 90.68 39.36 52.12
C ARG A 165 89.81 38.47 53.01
N ALA A 166 90.50 37.65 53.79
CA ALA A 166 89.97 36.91 54.93
C ALA A 166 89.48 37.87 56.03
N ASP A 167 88.42 37.51 56.77
CA ASP A 167 88.60 37.09 58.16
C ASP A 167 87.36 36.37 58.72
N PRO A 168 87.54 35.35 59.55
CA PRO A 168 86.48 34.63 60.25
C PRO A 168 86.19 35.26 61.63
N GLU A 169 85.05 34.90 62.21
CA GLU A 169 84.68 35.06 63.63
C GLU A 169 84.41 36.50 64.13
N LEU A 170 83.17 36.76 64.59
CA LEU A 170 82.92 37.03 66.01
C LEU A 170 81.40 37.06 66.32
N ARG A 171 81.03 36.15 67.23
CA ARG A 171 79.88 36.14 68.15
C ARG A 171 79.47 37.54 68.65
N VAL A 172 78.16 37.82 68.72
CA VAL A 172 77.31 37.91 69.95
C VAL A 172 75.87 37.67 69.54
#